data_AF-A0A6P4AWP4-F1
#
_entry.id   AF-A0A6P4AWP4-F1
#
_cell.length_a   1.000
_cell.length_b   1.000
_cell.length_c   1.000
_cell.angle_alpha   90.00
_cell.angle_beta   90.00
_cell.angle_gamma   90.00
#
_symmetry.space_group_name_H-M   'P 1'
#
loop_
_entity.id
_entity.type
_entity.pdbx_description
1 polymer ?
#
loop_
_entity_poly.entity_id
_entity_poly.type
_entity_poly.pdbx_seq_one_letter_code
_entity_poly.pdbx_strand_id
1 'polypeptide(L)'
;MRLEKCWFCSSTVYPGHGVQFVRNDAKIFRFCRSKCHKNFKMKRNPRKVKWTKAYRRLHGKDMTQDSTFEFERKRNRPERYDRNLTENTLKAIKKIDKVRATREAKHIERRMTGKKAKELREAQKELEQNISLVKAPALLKEDPSLTLPIKVKVSQKQPEVQLMEE
;
A
#
# COMPACT_ATOMS: atom_id res chain seq x y z
N MET A 1 -5.72 -25.59 10.64
CA MET A 1 -5.00 -25.10 9.45
C MET A 1 -4.07 -23.96 9.86
N ARG A 2 -2.80 -23.93 9.46
CA ARG A 2 -1.82 -22.90 9.88
C ARG A 2 -1.37 -22.06 8.69
N LEU A 3 -1.40 -20.74 8.86
CA LEU A 3 -0.82 -19.81 7.89
C LEU A 3 0.66 -19.61 8.22
N GLU A 4 1.51 -19.94 7.26
CA GLU A 4 2.96 -19.80 7.43
C GLU A 4 3.46 -18.53 6.75
N LYS A 5 4.63 -18.04 7.17
CA LYS A 5 5.28 -16.92 6.50
C LYS A 5 6.30 -17.46 5.50
N CYS A 6 6.32 -16.88 4.32
CA CYS A 6 7.35 -17.19 3.33
C CYS A 6 8.72 -16.74 3.81
N TRP A 7 9.72 -17.58 3.63
CA TRP A 7 11.09 -17.30 4.03
C TRP A 7 11.69 -16.08 3.33
N PHE A 8 11.38 -15.86 2.05
CA PHE A 8 11.96 -14.78 1.25
C PHE A 8 11.15 -13.47 1.31
N CYS A 9 9.85 -13.56 1.03
CA CYS A 9 8.96 -12.39 0.92
C CYS A 9 8.35 -11.96 2.26
N SER A 10 8.33 -12.85 3.25
CA SER A 10 7.55 -12.75 4.51
C SER A 10 6.04 -12.54 4.32
N SER A 11 5.51 -12.73 3.10
CA SER A 11 4.06 -12.81 2.87
C SER A 11 3.49 -14.09 3.46
N THR A 12 2.18 -14.10 3.69
CA THR A 12 1.43 -15.28 4.13
C THR A 12 1.40 -16.34 3.03
N VAL A 13 1.56 -17.60 3.42
CA VAL A 13 1.43 -18.78 2.58
C VAL A 13 0.18 -19.53 3.05
N TYR A 14 -0.83 -19.55 2.18
CA TYR A 14 -2.04 -20.32 2.39
C TYR A 14 -1.80 -21.79 1.97
N PRO A 15 -2.49 -22.76 2.58
CA PRO A 15 -2.40 -24.15 2.16
C PRO A 15 -2.77 -24.35 0.70
N GLY A 16 -2.09 -25.28 0.03
CA GLY A 16 -2.20 -25.49 -1.42
C GLY A 16 -1.42 -24.48 -2.27
N HIS A 17 -0.79 -23.45 -1.68
CA HIS A 17 -0.02 -22.46 -2.42
C HIS A 17 1.49 -22.55 -2.18
N GLY A 18 2.25 -22.28 -3.24
CA GLY A 18 3.69 -22.12 -3.17
C GLY A 18 4.44 -23.45 -3.20
N VAL A 19 5.67 -23.44 -2.68
CA VAL A 19 6.56 -24.61 -2.67
C VAL A 19 7.28 -24.67 -1.33
N GLN A 20 7.49 -25.89 -0.82
CA GLN A 20 8.31 -26.16 0.34
C GLN A 20 9.62 -26.82 -0.11
N PHE A 21 10.75 -26.27 0.30
CA PHE A 21 12.06 -26.87 0.11
C PHE A 21 12.58 -27.34 1.47
N VAL A 22 12.93 -28.62 1.57
CA VAL A 22 13.56 -29.20 2.75
C VAL A 22 15.03 -29.41 2.43
N ARG A 23 15.90 -28.82 3.26
CA ARG A 23 17.34 -28.97 3.12
C ARG A 23 17.84 -30.11 4.01
N ASN A 24 19.01 -30.66 3.70
CA ASN A 24 19.62 -31.80 4.41
C ASN A 24 19.79 -31.57 5.93
N ASP A 25 19.88 -30.32 6.39
CA ASP A 25 19.91 -29.95 7.82
C ASP A 25 18.52 -29.92 8.48
N ALA A 26 17.54 -30.61 7.88
CA ALA A 26 16.12 -30.61 8.26
C ALA A 26 15.45 -29.22 8.32
N LYS A 27 16.07 -28.18 7.75
CA LYS A 27 15.45 -26.85 7.70
C LYS A 27 14.43 -26.77 6.58
N ILE A 28 13.24 -26.32 6.96
CA ILE A 28 12.10 -26.18 6.08
C ILE A 28 12.00 -24.72 5.61
N PHE A 29 12.12 -24.52 4.30
CA PHE A 29 11.93 -23.22 3.66
C PHE A 29 10.61 -23.23 2.89
N ARG A 30 9.66 -22.39 3.33
CA ARG A 30 8.37 -22.22 2.64
C ARG A 30 8.42 -20.98 1.76
N PHE A 31 7.93 -21.10 0.51
CA PHE A 31 7.91 -20.00 -0.44
C PHE A 31 6.49 -19.68 -0.90
N CYS A 32 6.15 -18.38 -0.92
CA CYS A 32 4.85 -17.88 -1.35
C CYS A 32 4.57 -18.12 -2.85
N ARG A 33 5.60 -18.01 -3.70
CA ARG A 33 5.50 -18.07 -5.18
C ARG A 33 6.81 -18.52 -5.81
N SER A 34 6.77 -18.92 -7.08
CA SER A 34 7.95 -19.29 -7.88
C SER A 34 9.03 -18.19 -7.91
N LYS A 35 8.64 -16.91 -7.94
CA LYS A 35 9.58 -15.76 -7.84
C LYS A 35 10.47 -15.84 -6.60
N CYS A 36 9.92 -16.21 -5.44
CA CYS A 36 10.69 -16.30 -4.20
C CYS A 36 11.62 -17.51 -4.22
N HIS A 37 11.11 -18.63 -4.71
CA HIS A 37 11.88 -19.87 -4.85
C HIS A 37 13.06 -19.71 -5.83
N LYS A 38 12.85 -19.09 -7.00
CA LYS A 38 13.91 -18.79 -7.97
C LYS A 38 14.98 -17.86 -7.38
N ASN A 39 14.58 -16.79 -6.69
CA ASN A 39 15.54 -15.90 -6.04
C ASN A 39 16.36 -16.59 -4.93
N PHE A 40 15.73 -17.51 -4.20
CA PHE A 40 16.42 -18.35 -3.22
C PHE A 40 17.45 -19.27 -3.89
N LYS A 41 17.09 -19.93 -5.00
CA LYS A 41 18.02 -20.76 -5.79
C LYS A 41 19.20 -19.94 -6.35
N MET A 42 18.93 -18.70 -6.77
CA MET A 42 19.95 -17.73 -7.17
C MET A 42 20.77 -17.16 -6.01
N LYS A 43 20.59 -17.65 -4.77
CA LYS A 43 21.28 -17.21 -3.55
C LYS A 43 21.19 -15.70 -3.30
N ARG A 44 20.12 -15.04 -3.75
CA ARG A 44 19.92 -13.61 -3.49
C ARG A 44 19.59 -13.40 -2.02
N ASN A 45 20.23 -12.42 -1.39
CA ASN A 45 19.95 -12.09 0.01
C ASN A 45 18.65 -11.25 0.12
N PRO A 46 17.59 -11.73 0.80
CA PRO A 46 16.34 -11.00 0.92
C PRO A 46 16.51 -9.63 1.60
N ARG A 47 17.53 -9.45 2.46
CA ARG A 47 17.84 -8.16 3.11
C ARG A 47 18.33 -7.09 2.14
N LYS A 48 18.84 -7.46 0.96
CA LYS A 48 19.28 -6.53 -0.10
C LYS A 48 18.20 -6.30 -1.16
N VAL A 49 17.14 -7.12 -1.18
CA VAL A 49 16.09 -7.07 -2.20
C VAL A 49 14.96 -6.12 -1.78
N LYS A 50 14.87 -4.96 -2.45
CA LYS A 50 14.06 -3.80 -2.04
C LYS A 50 12.58 -4.06 -1.76
N TRP A 51 11.97 -5.05 -2.43
CA TRP A 51 10.53 -5.34 -2.31
C TRP A 51 10.18 -6.29 -1.16
N THR A 52 11.17 -6.93 -0.51
CA THR A 52 10.90 -7.85 0.60
C THR A 52 10.59 -7.08 1.89
N LYS A 53 9.85 -7.73 2.80
CA LYS A 53 9.63 -7.18 4.14
C LYS A 53 10.91 -7.14 4.99
N ALA A 54 11.84 -8.07 4.77
CA ALA A 54 13.15 -8.06 5.43
C ALA A 54 13.95 -6.78 5.11
N TYR A 55 14.01 -6.39 3.84
CA TYR A 55 14.63 -5.12 3.43
C TYR A 55 13.91 -3.93 4.07
N ARG A 56 12.57 -3.90 4.01
CA ARG A 56 11.78 -2.78 4.56
C ARG A 56 12.03 -2.58 6.06
N ARG A 57 12.09 -3.65 6.85
CA ARG A 57 12.39 -3.57 8.30
C ARG A 57 13.80 -3.04 8.57
N LEU A 58 14.81 -3.55 7.85
CA LEU A 58 16.20 -3.13 8.04
C LEU A 58 16.43 -1.66 7.68
N HIS A 59 15.77 -1.20 6.62
CA HIS A 59 15.88 0.18 6.13
C HIS A 59 14.86 1.15 6.77
N GLY A 60 14.28 0.78 7.92
CA GLY A 60 13.36 1.67 8.66
C GLY A 60 12.11 2.08 7.88
N LYS A 61 11.67 1.27 6.90
CA LYS A 61 10.47 1.57 6.09
C LYS A 61 9.17 1.12 6.74
N ASP A 62 9.24 0.08 7.55
CA ASP A 62 8.13 -0.49 8.32
C ASP A 62 8.49 -0.35 9.81
N MET A 63 7.48 -0.21 10.67
CA MET A 63 7.67 -0.20 12.12
C MET A 63 8.21 -1.56 12.59
N THR A 64 9.33 -1.56 13.33
CA THR A 64 10.03 -2.78 13.77
C THR A 64 9.85 -3.08 15.26
N GLN A 65 9.77 -2.04 16.09
CA GLN A 65 9.61 -2.14 17.54
C GLN A 65 8.21 -1.64 17.91
N ASP A 66 7.31 -2.57 18.21
CA ASP A 66 5.97 -2.27 18.73
C ASP A 66 5.51 -3.41 19.64
N SER A 67 4.80 -3.05 20.72
CA SER A 67 4.24 -4.01 21.67
C SER A 67 3.19 -4.92 21.03
N THR A 68 2.55 -4.46 19.95
CA THR A 68 1.55 -5.26 19.22
C THR A 68 2.15 -6.54 18.60
N PHE A 69 3.45 -6.57 18.32
CA PHE A 69 4.10 -7.74 17.73
C PHE A 69 4.31 -8.89 18.72
N GLU A 70 4.32 -8.61 20.01
CA GLU A 70 4.51 -9.64 21.05
C GLU A 70 3.33 -10.62 21.12
N PHE A 71 2.14 -10.19 20.71
CA PHE A 71 0.93 -11.02 20.70
C PHE A 71 0.98 -12.13 19.64
N GLU A 72 1.74 -11.96 18.54
CA GLU A 72 1.88 -12.96 17.47
C GLU A 72 2.87 -14.10 17.80
N ARG A 73 3.42 -14.14 19.02
CA ARG A 73 4.43 -15.14 19.43
C ARG A 73 3.92 -16.58 19.33
N LYS A 74 4.81 -17.50 18.92
CA LYS A 74 4.53 -18.94 18.92
C LYS A 74 4.52 -19.46 20.36
N ARG A 75 3.39 -20.05 20.78
CA ARG A 75 3.26 -20.73 22.08
C ARG A 75 3.57 -22.21 21.90
N ASN A 76 4.55 -22.71 22.65
CA ASN A 76 4.92 -24.14 22.64
C ASN A 76 4.17 -24.94 23.72
N ARG A 77 3.69 -24.29 24.78
CA ARG A 77 2.85 -24.89 25.81
C ARG A 77 1.37 -24.63 25.48
N PRO A 78 0.54 -25.66 25.31
CA PRO A 78 -0.90 -25.48 25.19
C PRO A 78 -1.53 -25.19 26.55
N GLU A 79 -2.61 -24.42 26.54
CA GLU A 79 -3.48 -24.22 27.68
C GLU A 79 -4.74 -25.08 27.50
N ARG A 80 -5.41 -25.42 28.61
CA ARG A 80 -6.73 -26.07 28.54
C ARG A 80 -7.72 -25.10 27.90
N TYR A 81 -8.65 -25.64 27.13
CA TYR A 81 -9.70 -24.85 26.51
C TYR A 81 -10.61 -24.24 27.57
N ASP A 82 -10.80 -22.92 27.47
CA ASP A 82 -11.81 -22.17 28.22
C ASP A 82 -12.57 -21.28 27.21
N ARG A 83 -13.90 -21.37 27.24
CA ARG A 83 -14.78 -20.63 26.33
C ARG A 83 -14.71 -19.13 26.58
N ASN A 84 -14.68 -18.69 27.84
CA ASN A 84 -14.63 -17.28 28.22
C ASN A 84 -13.30 -16.65 27.77
N LEU A 85 -12.20 -17.37 27.99
CA LEU A 85 -10.88 -16.96 27.50
C LEU A 85 -10.86 -16.85 25.97
N THR A 86 -11.42 -17.84 25.27
CA THR A 86 -11.48 -17.84 23.81
C THR A 86 -12.29 -16.65 23.28
N GLU A 87 -13.44 -16.35 23.87
CA GLU A 87 -14.27 -15.20 23.47
C GLU A 87 -13.52 -13.87 23.68
N ASN A 88 -12.89 -13.71 24.84
CA ASN A 88 -12.11 -12.51 25.17
C ASN A 88 -10.91 -12.34 24.23
N THR A 89 -10.23 -13.42 23.86
CA THR A 89 -9.12 -13.37 22.90
C THR A 89 -9.58 -12.96 21.50
N LEU A 90 -10.72 -13.46 21.01
CA LEU A 90 -11.28 -13.05 19.72
C LEU A 90 -11.64 -11.55 19.68
N LYS A 91 -12.21 -11.02 20.77
CA LYS A 91 -12.47 -9.58 20.92
C LYS A 91 -11.17 -8.78 20.93
N ALA A 92 -10.16 -9.25 21.66
CA ALA A 92 -8.85 -8.60 21.77
C ALA A 92 -8.09 -8.55 20.43
N ILE A 93 -8.10 -9.63 19.63
CA ILE A 93 -7.41 -9.70 18.33
C ILE A 93 -7.88 -8.57 17.41
N LYS A 94 -9.19 -8.38 17.26
CA LYS A 94 -9.76 -7.31 16.42
C LYS A 94 -9.29 -5.91 16.86
N LYS A 95 -9.17 -5.70 18.17
CA LYS A 95 -8.70 -4.41 18.74
C LYS A 95 -7.21 -4.22 18.46
N ILE A 96 -6.40 -5.26 18.64
CA ILE A 96 -4.95 -5.22 18.38
C ILE A 96 -4.67 -4.94 16.91
N ASP A 97 -5.39 -5.58 15.98
CA ASP A 97 -5.23 -5.34 14.55
C ASP A 97 -5.53 -3.89 14.14
N LYS A 98 -6.59 -3.30 14.71
CA LYS A 98 -6.92 -1.88 14.51
C LYS A 98 -5.78 -0.98 15.03
N VAL A 99 -5.30 -1.22 16.25
CA VAL A 99 -4.21 -0.45 16.84
C VAL A 99 -2.94 -0.56 15.98
N ARG A 100 -2.59 -1.77 15.53
CA ARG A 100 -1.44 -1.98 14.65
C ARG A 100 -1.60 -1.21 13.33
N ALA A 101 -2.75 -1.30 12.66
CA ALA A 101 -2.98 -0.60 11.40
C ALA A 101 -2.85 0.93 11.55
N THR A 102 -3.43 1.51 12.61
CA THR A 102 -3.30 2.95 12.88
C THR A 102 -1.85 3.38 13.16
N ARG A 103 -1.10 2.59 13.94
CA ARG A 103 0.32 2.85 14.23
C ARG A 103 1.19 2.75 12.98
N GLU A 104 0.98 1.73 12.15
CA GLU A 104 1.67 1.56 10.87
C GLU A 104 1.39 2.73 9.92
N ALA A 105 0.13 3.17 9.81
CA ALA A 105 -0.25 4.33 9.00
C ALA A 105 0.45 5.61 9.47
N LYS A 106 0.42 5.89 10.79
CA LYS A 106 1.08 7.05 11.39
C LYS A 106 2.60 7.04 11.17
N HIS A 107 3.24 5.87 11.20
CA HIS A 107 4.67 5.74 10.90
C HIS A 107 4.97 6.07 9.43
N ILE A 108 4.11 5.64 8.50
CA ILE A 108 4.23 5.97 7.08
C ILE A 108 4.03 7.47 6.86
N GLU A 109 3.01 8.07 7.47
CA GLU A 109 2.72 9.51 7.39
C GLU A 109 3.93 10.33 7.85
N ARG A 110 4.47 10.05 9.05
CA ARG A 110 5.68 10.70 9.60
C ARG A 110 6.90 10.57 8.71
N ARG A 111 6.99 9.53 7.87
CA ARG A 111 8.09 9.39 6.91
C ARG A 111 7.85 10.21 5.65
N MET A 112 6.60 10.41 5.26
CA MET A 112 6.22 11.18 4.08
C MET A 112 6.12 12.68 4.34
N THR A 113 6.07 13.10 5.61
CA THR A 113 6.11 14.53 5.98
C THR A 113 7.36 15.20 5.41
N GLY A 114 7.20 16.39 4.82
CA GLY A 114 8.29 17.15 4.20
C GLY A 114 8.51 16.85 2.72
N LYS A 115 8.06 15.70 2.19
CA LYS A 115 8.19 15.37 0.76
C LYS A 115 7.48 16.39 -0.13
N LYS A 116 6.24 16.75 0.21
CA LYS A 116 5.45 17.74 -0.55
C LYS A 116 6.11 19.11 -0.64
N ALA A 117 6.68 19.59 0.48
CA ALA A 117 7.39 20.87 0.49
C ALA A 117 8.67 20.83 -0.37
N LYS A 118 9.37 19.70 -0.38
CA LYS A 118 10.53 19.48 -1.25
C LYS A 118 10.11 19.45 -2.73
N GLU A 119 9.07 18.71 -3.06
CA GLU A 119 8.50 18.63 -4.41
C GLU A 119 8.07 20.01 -4.91
N LEU A 120 7.42 20.82 -4.07
CA LEU A 120 7.01 22.18 -4.42
C LEU A 120 8.22 23.09 -4.71
N ARG A 121 9.29 23.00 -3.91
CA ARG A 121 10.53 23.75 -4.13
C ARG A 121 11.24 23.30 -5.40
N GLU A 122 11.25 22.00 -5.69
CA GLU A 122 11.83 21.45 -6.93
C GLU A 122 11.02 21.92 -8.15
N ALA A 123 9.69 21.85 -8.09
CA ALA A 123 8.81 22.34 -9.15
C ALA A 123 8.95 23.85 -9.41
N GLN A 124 9.11 24.67 -8.35
CA GLN A 124 9.39 26.10 -8.49
C GLN A 124 10.71 26.35 -9.23
N LYS A 125 11.78 25.63 -8.86
CA LYS A 125 13.08 25.73 -9.54
C LYS A 125 13.01 25.27 -11.00
N GLU A 126 12.27 24.20 -11.27
CA GLU A 126 12.05 23.71 -12.63
C GLU A 126 11.31 24.73 -13.48
N LEU A 127 10.31 25.43 -12.92
CA LEU A 127 9.56 26.49 -13.60
C LEU A 127 10.43 27.72 -13.87
N GLU A 128 11.26 28.12 -12.92
CA GLU A 128 12.23 29.22 -13.08
C GLU A 128 13.24 28.91 -14.20
N GLN A 129 13.79 27.70 -14.23
CA GLN A 129 14.77 27.27 -15.24
C GLN A 129 14.15 27.11 -16.62
N ASN A 130 12.94 26.56 -16.69
CA ASN A 130 12.26 26.23 -17.94
C ASN A 130 11.17 27.24 -18.31
N ILE A 131 11.29 28.49 -17.86
CA ILE A 131 10.31 29.55 -18.14
C ILE A 131 10.04 29.71 -19.64
N SER A 132 11.07 29.50 -20.48
CA SER A 132 10.99 29.60 -21.94
C SER A 132 10.12 28.52 -22.60
N LEU A 133 9.95 27.37 -21.95
CA LEU A 133 9.11 26.27 -22.45
C LEU A 133 7.63 26.48 -22.10
N VAL A 134 7.32 27.41 -21.20
CA VAL A 134 5.97 27.68 -20.72
C VAL A 134 5.44 28.95 -21.41
N LYS A 135 4.48 28.79 -22.31
CA LYS A 135 3.72 29.93 -22.87
C LYS A 135 2.87 30.56 -21.75
N ALA A 136 2.79 31.90 -21.74
CA ALA A 136 1.94 32.61 -20.80
C ALA A 136 0.47 32.17 -20.97
N PRO A 137 -0.28 31.97 -19.87
CA PRO A 137 -1.66 31.48 -19.93
C PRO A 137 -2.63 32.44 -20.65
N ALA A 138 -2.25 33.70 -20.85
CA ALA A 138 -2.99 34.65 -21.67
C ALA A 138 -2.87 34.32 -23.18
N LEU A 139 -1.66 34.00 -23.66
CA LEU A 139 -1.42 33.64 -25.08
C LEU A 139 -2.14 32.35 -25.48
N LEU A 140 -2.30 31.39 -24.54
CA LEU A 140 -3.06 30.16 -24.78
C LEU A 140 -4.57 30.41 -25.02
N LYS A 141 -5.13 31.52 -24.53
CA LYS A 141 -6.53 31.90 -24.78
C LYS A 141 -6.73 32.53 -26.16
N GLU A 142 -5.66 33.09 -26.73
CA GLU A 142 -5.67 33.76 -28.02
C GLU A 142 -5.33 32.80 -29.17
N ASP A 143 -4.60 31.71 -28.90
CA ASP A 143 -4.26 30.66 -29.87
C ASP A 143 -5.54 29.87 -30.31
N PRO A 144 -6.08 30.07 -31.53
CA PRO A 144 -7.35 29.48 -31.96
C PRO A 144 -7.29 27.96 -32.22
N SER A 145 -6.09 27.37 -32.19
CA SER A 145 -5.86 25.93 -32.33
C SER A 145 -5.99 25.15 -31.01
N LEU A 146 -5.99 25.82 -29.85
CA LEU A 146 -6.01 25.22 -28.51
C LEU A 146 -7.26 25.59 -27.70
N THR A 147 -8.03 26.59 -28.11
CA THR A 147 -9.35 26.86 -27.56
C THR A 147 -10.35 25.80 -28.03
N LEU A 148 -10.83 24.96 -27.11
CA LEU A 148 -12.05 24.18 -27.38
C LEU A 148 -13.16 25.16 -27.78
N PRO A 149 -13.94 24.89 -28.84
CA PRO A 149 -14.97 25.81 -29.29
C PRO A 149 -15.91 26.11 -28.13
N ILE A 150 -16.06 27.40 -27.83
CA ILE A 150 -17.01 27.90 -26.84
C ILE A 150 -18.37 27.30 -27.20
N LYS A 151 -18.90 26.41 -26.36
CA LYS A 151 -20.27 25.92 -26.51
C LYS A 151 -21.19 27.13 -26.44
N VAL A 152 -21.66 27.58 -27.60
CA VAL A 152 -22.76 28.53 -27.73
C VAL A 152 -23.91 27.99 -26.89
N LYS A 153 -24.35 28.74 -25.88
CA LYS A 153 -25.59 28.41 -25.16
C LYS A 153 -26.72 28.50 -26.17
N VAL A 154 -27.18 27.35 -26.64
CA VAL A 154 -28.42 27.24 -27.42
C VAL A 154 -29.55 27.70 -26.50
N SER A 155 -30.18 28.82 -26.85
CA SER A 155 -31.41 29.28 -26.20
C SER A 155 -32.49 28.23 -26.46
N GLN A 156 -32.92 27.53 -25.42
CA GLN A 156 -34.06 26.63 -25.51
C GLN A 156 -35.32 27.52 -25.64
N LYS A 157 -36.01 27.43 -26.79
CA LYS A 157 -37.37 27.96 -26.91
C LYS A 157 -38.26 27.21 -25.91
N GLN A 158 -38.95 27.96 -25.05
CA GLN A 158 -39.97 27.40 -24.16
C GLN A 158 -41.12 26.82 -25.00
N PRO A 159 -41.65 25.63 -24.69
CA PRO A 159 -42.86 25.14 -25.31
C PRO A 159 -44.06 25.95 -24.79
N GLU A 160 -44.84 26.51 -25.72
CA GLU A 160 -46.15 27.11 -25.46
C GLU A 160 -47.08 26.02 -24.88
N VAL A 161 -47.49 26.20 -23.63
CA VAL A 161 -48.55 25.40 -23.02
C VAL A 161 -49.87 25.92 -23.58
N GLN A 162 -50.42 25.23 -24.57
CA GLN A 162 -51.83 25.39 -24.96
C GLN A 162 -52.71 24.77 -23.87
N LEU A 163 -53.33 25.64 -23.08
CA LEU A 163 -54.52 25.34 -22.30
C LEU A 163 -55.65 24.97 -23.28
N MET A 164 -56.17 23.76 -23.20
CA MET A 164 -57.54 23.48 -23.63
C MET A 164 -58.21 22.53 -22.63
N GLU A 165 -59.35 23.03 -22.17
CA GLU A 165 -60.38 22.43 -21.35
C GLU A 165 -61.06 21.27 -22.09
N GLU A 166 -61.23 20.14 -21.39
CA GLU A 166 -62.50 19.44 -21.10
C GLU A 166 -62.21 18.11 -20.38
#